data_AF-A0A7J8JXZ9-F1
#
_entry.id   AF-A0A7J8JXZ9-F1
#
_cell.length_a   1.000
_cell.length_b   1.000
_cell.length_c   1.000
_cell.angle_alpha   90.00
_cell.angle_beta   90.00
_cell.angle_gamma   90.00
#
_symmetry.space_group_name_H-M   'P 1'
#
loop_
_entity.id
_entity.type
_entity.pdbx_description
1 polymer ?
#
loop_
_entity_poly.entity_id
_entity_poly.type
_entity_poly.pdbx_seq_one_letter_code
_entity_poly.pdbx_strand_id
1 'polypeptide(L)'
;MRCVLHQDMLIEVTFSPHSMAVEEAFVPVIKLCFDGIEIDILFARLALQTIPEDLDLRDDSLLKNLDIRCIRSLNGCRVTDEILHLVPNIDNFRLTLRAIKLWAKRHNIYSNILGFLGGVSWAMLVARTCQLYPNAIASTLVHKFFLVFSKWYVFRLY
;
A
#
# COMPACT_ATOMS: atom_id res chain seq x y z
N MET A 1 10.64 14.12 6.17
CA MET A 1 10.41 14.83 4.90
C MET A 1 8.97 15.29 4.90
N ARG A 2 8.75 16.59 5.11
CA ARG A 2 7.43 17.22 5.10
C ARG A 2 6.99 17.35 3.64
N CYS A 3 5.97 16.62 3.21
CA CYS A 3 5.22 16.96 1.99
C CYS A 3 3.99 17.79 2.41
N VAL A 4 4.24 19.03 2.83
CA VAL A 4 3.22 20.07 2.74
C VAL A 4 3.25 20.45 1.27
N LEU A 5 2.22 20.06 0.51
CA LEU A 5 2.02 20.52 -0.87
C LEU A 5 1.76 22.03 -0.81
N HIS A 6 2.84 22.82 -0.77
CA HIS A 6 2.77 24.25 -1.00
C HIS A 6 2.14 24.44 -2.39
N GLN A 7 1.24 25.41 -2.53
CA GLN A 7 0.60 25.74 -3.81
C GLN A 7 1.62 25.89 -4.96
N ASP A 8 2.84 26.29 -4.64
CA ASP A 8 3.98 26.43 -5.56
C ASP A 8 4.51 25.09 -6.11
N MET A 9 4.47 24.00 -5.32
CA MET A 9 4.95 22.69 -5.76
C MET A 9 4.04 22.06 -6.82
N LEU A 10 2.72 22.27 -6.71
CA LEU A 10 1.79 21.85 -7.74
C LEU A 10 2.01 22.65 -9.04
N ILE A 11 2.34 23.95 -8.93
CA ILE A 11 2.61 24.80 -10.09
C ILE A 11 3.87 24.31 -10.85
N GLU A 12 4.97 24.00 -10.17
CA GLU A 12 6.16 23.43 -10.83
C GLU A 12 5.90 22.04 -11.44
N VAL A 13 5.12 21.19 -10.76
CA VAL A 13 4.71 19.87 -11.27
C VAL A 13 3.86 19.97 -12.54
N THR A 14 2.99 20.99 -12.63
CA THR A 14 2.12 21.19 -13.81
C THR A 14 2.92 21.61 -15.06
N PHE A 15 4.15 22.10 -14.90
CA PHE A 15 5.03 22.53 -16.00
C PHE A 15 6.03 21.47 -16.47
N SER A 16 6.10 20.29 -15.84
CA SER A 16 6.89 19.18 -16.37
C SER A 16 6.17 18.54 -17.57
N PRO A 17 6.82 18.38 -18.73
CA PRO A 17 6.22 17.79 -19.94
C PRO A 17 5.82 16.31 -19.78
N HIS A 18 6.13 15.70 -18.63
CA HIS A 18 5.82 14.31 -18.29
C HIS A 18 4.78 14.17 -17.17
N SER A 19 4.11 15.26 -16.77
CA SER A 19 3.01 15.19 -15.81
C SER A 19 1.69 14.80 -16.50
N MET A 20 0.93 13.89 -15.88
CA MET A 20 -0.36 13.41 -16.39
C MET A 20 -1.35 13.26 -15.23
N ALA A 21 -2.42 14.04 -15.28
CA ALA A 21 -3.55 13.86 -14.37
C ALA A 21 -4.56 12.87 -14.95
N VAL A 22 -4.99 11.91 -14.15
CA VAL A 22 -6.03 10.92 -14.51
C VAL A 22 -7.15 11.00 -13.48
N GLU A 23 -8.09 11.91 -13.71
CA GLU A 23 -9.21 12.17 -12.79
C GLU A 23 -10.26 11.05 -12.79
N GLU A 24 -10.54 10.48 -13.96
CA GLU A 24 -11.59 9.46 -14.16
C GLU A 24 -11.18 8.04 -13.75
N ALA A 25 -10.00 7.86 -13.15
CA ALA A 25 -9.57 6.57 -12.63
C ALA A 25 -10.39 6.14 -11.40
N PHE A 26 -10.37 4.84 -11.08
CA PHE A 26 -11.05 4.33 -9.87
C PHE A 26 -10.59 5.05 -8.59
N VAL A 27 -9.30 5.40 -8.54
CA VAL A 27 -8.71 6.36 -7.60
C VAL A 27 -8.04 7.47 -8.43
N PRO A 28 -8.49 8.74 -8.34
CA PRO A 28 -7.87 9.84 -9.06
C PRO A 28 -6.40 10.00 -8.70
N VAL A 29 -5.54 10.18 -9.70
CA VAL A 29 -4.08 10.22 -9.52
C VAL A 29 -3.43 11.23 -10.45
N ILE A 30 -2.43 11.94 -9.93
CA ILE A 30 -1.49 12.73 -10.74
C ILE A 30 -0.19 11.95 -10.82
N LYS A 31 0.22 11.58 -12.03
CA LYS A 31 1.48 10.92 -12.31
C LYS A 31 2.49 11.94 -12.78
N LEU A 32 3.71 11.87 -12.29
CA LEU A 32 4.79 12.75 -12.71
C LEU A 32 6.13 12.03 -12.61
N CYS A 33 7.14 12.59 -13.28
CA CYS A 33 8.52 12.17 -13.15
C CYS A 33 9.31 13.34 -12.54
N PHE A 34 9.90 13.11 -11.37
CA PHE A 34 10.73 14.09 -10.66
C PHE A 34 12.12 13.47 -10.47
N ASP A 35 13.16 14.12 -11.00
CA ASP A 35 14.54 13.61 -11.00
C ASP A 35 14.69 12.16 -11.50
N GLY A 36 13.90 11.77 -12.51
CA GLY A 36 13.90 10.42 -13.08
C GLY A 36 13.13 9.38 -12.26
N ILE A 37 12.47 9.78 -11.18
CA ILE A 37 11.65 8.93 -10.33
C ILE A 37 10.18 9.14 -10.69
N GLU A 38 9.48 8.07 -11.07
CA GLU A 38 8.04 8.08 -11.26
C GLU A 38 7.34 8.21 -9.89
N ILE A 39 6.44 9.19 -9.79
CA ILE A 39 5.68 9.50 -8.57
C ILE A 39 4.20 9.55 -8.93
N ASP A 40 3.41 8.77 -8.19
CA ASP A 40 1.95 8.80 -8.22
C ASP A 40 1.46 9.58 -6.98
N ILE A 41 0.79 10.72 -7.19
CA ILE A 41 0.20 11.55 -6.14
C ILE A 41 -1.30 11.33 -6.10
N LEU A 42 -1.81 10.92 -4.94
CA LEU A 42 -3.24 10.83 -4.64
C LEU A 42 -3.69 12.04 -3.82
N PHE A 43 -4.97 12.37 -3.92
CA PHE A 43 -5.57 13.46 -3.16
C PHE A 43 -6.77 12.97 -2.32
N ALA A 44 -6.84 13.45 -1.08
CA ALA A 44 -7.98 13.28 -0.20
C ALA A 44 -8.21 14.56 0.61
N ARG A 45 -9.44 15.06 0.64
CA ARG A 45 -9.84 16.20 1.47
C ARG A 45 -10.50 15.68 2.75
N LEU A 46 -9.87 15.93 3.90
CA LEU A 46 -10.42 15.59 5.21
C LEU A 46 -11.39 16.66 5.71
N ALA A 47 -12.33 16.27 6.57
CA ALA A 47 -13.26 17.18 7.25
C ALA A 47 -12.62 17.87 8.47
N LEU A 48 -11.39 18.37 8.31
CA LEU A 48 -10.62 19.07 9.33
C LEU A 48 -10.29 20.48 8.85
N GLN A 49 -10.33 21.47 9.74
CA GLN A 49 -9.92 22.85 9.40
C GLN A 49 -8.40 22.97 9.21
N THR A 50 -7.64 22.19 9.98
CA THR A 50 -6.19 22.14 9.96
C THR A 50 -5.73 20.69 9.99
N ILE A 51 -4.58 20.39 9.38
CA ILE A 51 -3.99 19.05 9.38
C ILE A 51 -2.88 19.02 10.43
N PRO A 52 -3.07 18.33 11.57
CA PRO A 52 -2.03 18.21 12.58
C PRO A 52 -0.86 17.34 12.06
N GLU A 53 0.37 17.63 12.49
CA GLU A 53 1.57 16.89 12.03
C GLU A 53 1.58 15.42 12.51
N ASP A 54 0.90 15.13 13.62
CA ASP A 54 0.76 13.81 14.24
C ASP A 54 -0.58 13.12 13.89
N LEU A 55 -1.25 13.57 12.82
CA LEU A 55 -2.51 12.98 12.38
C LEU A 55 -2.35 11.48 12.05
N ASP A 56 -3.07 10.64 12.79
CA ASP A 56 -3.16 9.21 12.52
C ASP A 56 -4.32 8.91 11.57
N LEU A 57 -3.99 8.59 10.31
CA LEU A 57 -4.98 8.29 9.28
C LEU A 57 -5.77 7.01 9.55
N ARG A 58 -5.40 6.17 10.52
CA ARG A 58 -6.09 4.93 10.88
C ARG A 58 -7.41 5.17 11.61
N ASP A 59 -7.62 6.34 12.20
CA ASP A 59 -8.88 6.66 12.86
C ASP A 59 -10.07 6.64 11.86
N ASP A 60 -11.00 5.71 12.07
CA ASP A 60 -12.21 5.55 11.26
C ASP A 60 -13.12 6.78 11.30
N SER A 61 -12.99 7.63 12.33
CA SER A 61 -13.76 8.87 12.44
C SER A 61 -13.46 9.84 11.29
N LEU A 62 -12.24 9.79 10.73
CA LEU A 62 -11.80 10.61 9.60
C LEU A 62 -12.56 10.28 8.31
N LEU A 63 -13.16 9.10 8.19
CA LEU A 63 -13.87 8.66 6.99
C LEU A 63 -15.33 9.14 6.94
N LYS A 64 -15.86 9.69 8.04
CA LYS A 64 -17.25 10.13 8.13
C LYS A 64 -17.51 11.29 7.16
N ASN A 65 -18.59 11.16 6.37
CA ASN A 65 -19.05 12.18 5.42
C ASN A 65 -18.03 12.59 4.33
N LEU A 66 -17.05 11.72 4.02
CA LEU A 66 -16.13 11.94 2.92
C LEU A 66 -16.70 11.46 1.58
N ASP A 67 -16.32 12.15 0.50
CA ASP A 67 -16.53 11.67 -0.86
C ASP A 67 -15.84 10.32 -1.04
N ILE A 68 -16.49 9.40 -1.74
CA ILE A 68 -15.98 8.03 -1.95
C ILE A 68 -14.59 8.01 -2.60
N ARG A 69 -14.25 8.99 -3.44
CA ARG A 69 -12.92 9.14 -4.04
C ARG A 69 -11.87 9.44 -2.97
N CYS A 70 -12.18 10.29 -1.99
CA CYS A 70 -11.29 10.57 -0.87
C CYS A 70 -11.09 9.32 0.01
N ILE A 71 -12.16 8.56 0.29
CA ILE A 71 -12.06 7.30 1.04
C ILE A 71 -11.13 6.32 0.31
N ARG A 72 -11.28 6.17 -1.00
CA ARG A 72 -10.42 5.31 -1.82
C ARG A 72 -8.95 5.77 -1.82
N SER A 73 -8.70 7.08 -1.91
CA SER A 73 -7.34 7.64 -1.83
C SER A 73 -6.68 7.39 -0.48
N LEU A 74 -7.43 7.46 0.62
CA LEU A 74 -6.92 7.23 1.99
C LEU A 74 -6.59 5.75 2.26
N ASN A 75 -7.32 4.82 1.63
CA ASN A 75 -7.17 3.39 1.88
C ASN A 75 -5.75 2.88 1.63
N GLY A 76 -5.02 3.43 0.65
CA GLY A 76 -3.65 3.01 0.36
C GLY A 76 -2.71 3.21 1.56
N CYS A 77 -2.73 4.41 2.15
CA CYS A 77 -1.95 4.72 3.34
C CYS A 77 -2.43 3.91 4.54
N ARG A 78 -3.75 3.92 4.81
CA ARG A 78 -4.35 3.21 5.95
C ARG A 78 -4.01 1.73 5.97
N VAL A 79 -4.17 1.03 4.84
CA VAL A 79 -3.84 -0.41 4.75
C VAL A 79 -2.35 -0.65 4.98
N THR A 80 -1.48 0.20 4.45
CA THR A 80 -0.03 0.08 4.64
C THR A 80 0.34 0.26 6.11
N ASP A 81 -0.20 1.30 6.76
CA ASP A 81 0.06 1.58 8.17
C ASP A 81 -0.49 0.48 9.08
N GLU A 82 -1.71 -0.01 8.81
CA GLU A 82 -2.28 -1.16 9.54
C GLU A 82 -1.39 -2.40 9.44
N ILE A 83 -0.93 -2.75 8.23
CA ILE A 83 -0.01 -3.89 8.06
C ILE A 83 1.25 -3.72 8.90
N LEU A 84 1.84 -2.52 8.91
CA LEU A 84 3.06 -2.25 9.68
C LEU A 84 2.84 -2.34 11.19
N HIS A 85 1.67 -1.94 11.69
CA HIS A 85 1.30 -2.08 13.10
C HIS A 85 0.96 -3.51 13.50
N LEU A 86 0.47 -4.32 12.56
CA LEU A 86 0.02 -5.69 12.82
C LEU A 86 1.13 -6.74 12.74
N VAL A 87 2.32 -6.40 12.25
CA VAL A 87 3.45 -7.33 12.18
C VAL A 87 4.34 -7.24 13.42
N PRO A 88 4.80 -8.37 13.97
CA PRO A 88 5.60 -8.39 15.20
C PRO A 88 7.03 -7.86 15.00
N ASN A 89 7.57 -7.95 13.79
CA ASN A 89 8.89 -7.43 13.43
C ASN A 89 8.88 -6.90 11.99
N ILE A 90 8.99 -5.57 11.86
CA ILE A 90 8.88 -4.86 10.58
C ILE A 90 10.03 -5.24 9.63
N ASP A 91 11.25 -5.43 10.14
CA ASP A 91 12.42 -5.71 9.30
C ASP A 91 12.36 -7.13 8.71
N ASN A 92 12.00 -8.11 9.53
CA ASN A 92 11.76 -9.48 9.06
C ASN A 92 10.59 -9.54 8.07
N PHE A 93 9.51 -8.79 8.32
CA PHE A 93 8.41 -8.64 7.38
C PHE A 93 8.89 -8.07 6.03
N ARG A 94 9.62 -6.96 6.03
CA ARG A 94 10.13 -6.29 4.81
C ARG A 94 11.03 -7.21 4.00
N LEU A 95 11.96 -7.91 4.64
CA LEU A 95 12.88 -8.82 3.95
C LEU A 95 12.14 -10.03 3.35
N THR A 96 11.19 -10.61 4.11
CA THR A 96 10.32 -11.69 3.63
C THR A 96 9.48 -11.22 2.45
N LEU A 97 8.86 -10.03 2.54
CA LEU A 97 8.03 -9.48 1.48
C LEU A 97 8.83 -9.23 0.20
N ARG A 98 10.06 -8.74 0.30
CA ARG A 98 10.95 -8.58 -0.87
C ARG A 98 11.21 -9.91 -1.56
N ALA A 99 11.51 -10.96 -0.80
CA ALA A 99 11.74 -12.30 -1.34
C ALA A 99 10.48 -12.87 -2.02
N ILE A 100 9.31 -12.78 -1.37
CA ILE A 100 8.04 -13.27 -1.93
C ILE A 100 7.61 -12.50 -3.17
N LYS A 101 7.77 -11.17 -3.20
CA LYS A 101 7.48 -10.36 -4.40
C LYS A 101 8.38 -10.73 -5.57
N LEU A 102 9.67 -10.94 -5.32
CA LEU A 102 10.61 -11.39 -6.36
C LEU A 102 10.22 -12.77 -6.90
N TRP A 103 9.94 -13.71 -6.00
CA TRP A 103 9.47 -15.05 -6.36
C TRP A 103 8.18 -14.98 -7.21
N ALA A 104 7.15 -14.27 -6.76
CA ALA A 104 5.88 -14.16 -7.47
C ALA A 104 6.02 -13.56 -8.87
N LYS A 105 6.89 -12.56 -9.03
CA LYS A 105 7.22 -11.98 -10.35
C LYS A 105 7.94 -12.99 -11.25
N ARG A 106 8.94 -13.73 -10.72
CA ARG A 106 9.68 -14.75 -11.48
C ARG A 106 8.83 -15.95 -11.88
N HIS A 107 7.75 -16.22 -11.15
CA HIS A 107 6.78 -17.28 -11.46
C HIS A 107 5.52 -16.77 -12.19
N ASN A 108 5.51 -15.53 -12.67
CA ASN A 108 4.42 -14.96 -13.49
C ASN A 108 3.04 -14.94 -12.81
N ILE A 109 3.00 -14.84 -11.48
CA ILE A 109 1.76 -14.79 -10.67
C ILE A 109 1.61 -13.46 -9.91
N TYR A 110 2.23 -12.39 -10.41
CA TYR A 110 2.16 -11.04 -9.85
C TYR A 110 1.47 -10.11 -10.86
N SER A 111 0.14 -9.96 -10.75
CA SER A 111 -0.63 -8.96 -11.51
C SER A 111 -2.09 -8.91 -11.08
N ASN A 112 -2.51 -7.82 -10.43
CA ASN A 112 -3.93 -7.63 -10.07
C ASN A 112 -4.83 -7.49 -11.32
N ILE A 113 -4.32 -6.85 -12.37
CA ILE A 113 -5.06 -6.62 -13.62
C ILE A 113 -5.39 -7.95 -14.33
N LEU A 114 -4.51 -8.95 -14.21
CA LEU A 114 -4.69 -10.28 -14.80
C LEU A 114 -5.40 -11.27 -13.86
N GLY A 115 -5.94 -10.81 -12.73
CA GLY A 115 -6.63 -11.66 -11.74
C GLY A 115 -5.71 -12.42 -10.78
N PHE A 116 -4.39 -12.19 -10.82
CA PHE A 116 -3.45 -12.69 -9.81
C PHE A 116 -3.33 -11.71 -8.63
N LEU A 117 -2.50 -12.05 -7.65
CA LEU A 117 -2.28 -11.22 -6.47
C LEU A 117 -1.44 -9.97 -6.79
N GLY A 118 -1.92 -8.82 -6.32
CA GLY A 118 -1.22 -7.55 -6.36
C GLY A 118 -0.29 -7.33 -5.16
N GLY A 119 0.40 -6.19 -5.14
CA GLY A 119 1.40 -5.87 -4.10
C GLY A 119 0.85 -5.89 -2.68
N VAL A 120 -0.33 -5.29 -2.47
CA VAL A 120 -1.01 -5.28 -1.16
C VAL A 120 -1.43 -6.68 -0.75
N SER A 121 -1.98 -7.47 -1.68
CA SER A 121 -2.37 -8.87 -1.41
C SER A 121 -1.17 -9.71 -0.94
N TRP A 122 -0.03 -9.62 -1.62
CA TRP A 122 1.19 -10.29 -1.17
C TRP A 122 1.68 -9.79 0.19
N ALA A 123 1.59 -8.48 0.46
CA ALA A 123 1.94 -7.91 1.76
C ALA A 123 1.06 -8.48 2.88
N MET A 124 -0.26 -8.61 2.66
CA MET A 124 -1.18 -9.19 3.65
C MET A 124 -0.86 -10.68 3.93
N LEU A 125 -0.58 -11.48 2.91
CA LEU A 125 -0.21 -12.89 3.08
C LEU A 125 1.10 -13.05 3.88
N VAL A 126 2.10 -12.22 3.57
CA VAL A 126 3.36 -12.21 4.31
C VAL A 126 3.16 -11.73 5.74
N ALA A 127 2.38 -10.67 5.96
CA ALA A 127 2.05 -10.17 7.29
C ALA A 127 1.37 -11.26 8.14
N ARG A 128 0.43 -12.02 7.55
CA ARG A 128 -0.21 -13.16 8.22
C ARG A 128 0.79 -14.24 8.61
N THR A 129 1.80 -14.49 7.77
CA THR A 129 2.86 -15.45 8.10
C THR A 129 3.72 -14.95 9.25
N CYS A 130 4.07 -13.66 9.28
CA CYS A 130 4.78 -13.03 10.39
C CYS A 130 4.00 -13.12 11.71
N GLN A 131 2.68 -12.91 11.69
CA GLN A 131 1.83 -13.05 12.88
C GLN A 131 1.83 -14.48 13.45
N LEU A 132 1.83 -15.50 12.58
CA LEU A 132 1.85 -16.90 13.01
C LEU A 132 3.21 -17.35 13.55
N TYR A 133 4.29 -16.66 13.18
CA TYR A 133 5.66 -17.00 13.56
C TYR A 133 6.41 -15.73 14.03
N PRO A 134 6.04 -15.14 15.18
CA PRO A 134 6.46 -13.79 15.55
C PRO A 134 7.96 -13.63 15.80
N ASN A 135 8.63 -14.70 16.21
CA ASN A 135 10.07 -14.71 16.53
C ASN A 135 10.93 -15.27 15.38
N ALA A 136 10.32 -15.63 14.24
CA ALA A 136 11.05 -16.21 13.12
C ALA A 136 11.76 -15.12 12.30
N ILE A 137 12.97 -15.45 11.85
CA ILE A 137 13.72 -14.62 10.90
C ILE A 137 13.21 -14.82 9.46
N ALA A 138 13.58 -13.90 8.57
CA ALA A 138 13.07 -13.87 7.19
C ALA A 138 13.21 -15.20 6.42
N SER A 139 14.33 -15.93 6.55
CA SER A 139 14.53 -17.21 5.85
C SER A 139 13.51 -18.27 6.29
N THR A 140 13.26 -18.37 7.59
CA THR A 140 12.22 -19.25 8.15
C THR A 140 10.84 -18.78 7.73
N LEU A 141 10.56 -17.48 7.73
CA LEU A 141 9.27 -16.92 7.30
C LEU A 141 8.97 -17.22 5.83
N VAL A 142 9.94 -17.14 4.93
CA VAL A 142 9.78 -17.53 3.51
C VAL A 142 9.39 -19.00 3.39
N HIS A 143 10.05 -19.90 4.12
CA HIS A 143 9.69 -21.31 4.13
C HIS A 143 8.27 -21.53 4.70
N LYS A 144 7.97 -20.89 5.83
CA LYS A 144 6.65 -20.99 6.48
C LYS A 144 5.52 -20.42 5.62
N PHE A 145 5.79 -19.37 4.85
CA PHE A 145 4.84 -18.78 3.91
C PHE A 145 4.31 -19.84 2.94
N PHE A 146 5.20 -20.56 2.25
CA PHE A 146 4.80 -21.61 1.32
C PHE A 146 4.11 -22.77 2.03
N LEU A 147 4.58 -23.17 3.21
CA LEU A 147 3.95 -24.23 3.99
C LEU A 147 2.50 -23.88 4.38
N VAL A 148 2.27 -22.65 4.84
CA VAL A 148 0.95 -22.18 5.25
C VAL A 148 0.02 -22.08 4.05
N PHE A 149 0.43 -21.40 2.98
CA PHE A 149 -0.47 -21.11 1.86
C PHE A 149 -0.65 -22.27 0.87
N SER A 150 0.27 -23.25 0.83
CA SER A 150 0.05 -24.49 0.07
C SER A 150 -1.00 -25.41 0.70
N LYS A 151 -1.23 -25.27 2.02
CA LYS A 151 -2.21 -26.05 2.78
C LYS A 151 -3.41 -25.22 3.21
N TRP A 152 -3.53 -24.00 2.72
CA TRP A 152 -4.60 -23.10 3.13
C TRP A 152 -5.90 -23.54 2.49
N TYR A 153 -6.91 -23.83 3.32
CA TYR A 153 -8.24 -24.16 2.84
C TYR A 153 -8.95 -22.87 2.43
N VAL A 154 -8.91 -22.54 1.14
CA VAL A 154 -9.48 -21.30 0.58
C VAL A 154 -11.02 -21.32 0.56
N PHE A 155 -11.64 -22.50 0.44
CA PHE A 155 -13.10 -22.63 0.37
C PHE A 155 -13.58 -23.78 1.25
N ARG A 156 -14.20 -23.43 2.38
CA ARG A 156 -15.15 -24.30 3.09
C ARG A 156 -16.47 -23.54 3.21
N LEU A 157 -17.14 -23.40 2.08
CA LEU A 157 -18.55 -23.07 1.99
C LEU A 157 -19.12 -24.01 0.94
N TYR A 158 -19.32 -25.27 1.33
CA TYR A 158 -20.47 -26.18 1.11
C TYR A 158 -20.20 -27.42 1.96
#